data_AF-A0A525HDA1-F1
#
_entry.id   AF-A0A525HDA1-F1
#
_cell.length_a   1.000
_cell.length_b   1.000
_cell.length_c   1.000
_cell.angle_alpha   90.00
_cell.angle_beta   90.00
_cell.angle_gamma   90.00
#
_symmetry.space_group_name_H-M   'P 1'
#
loop_
_entity.id
_entity.type
_entity.pdbx_description
1 polymer ?
#
loop_
_entity_poly.entity_id
_entity_poly.type
_entity_poly.pdbx_seq_one_letter_code
_entity_poly.pdbx_strand_id
1 'polypeptide(L)'
;MRSILIATTVGVVLQVVMVVIGHNVPAAKSMFGPGGMTISLVAGVCFAWLAGANTWSGALLGGAVAGGVCALIGIGVSYLLGDVPATLIALGSLGSAAAGAAGGAVVKFFS
;
A
#
# COMPACT_ATOMS: atom_id res chain seq x y z
N MET A 1 -16.92 -0.59 -4.99
CA MET A 1 -16.11 0.22 -5.93
C MET A 1 -15.60 1.53 -5.33
N ARG A 2 -16.47 2.44 -4.86
CA ARG A 2 -16.05 3.78 -4.37
C ARG A 2 -14.98 3.74 -3.27
N SER A 3 -15.11 2.82 -2.31
CA SER A 3 -14.14 2.64 -1.21
C SER A 3 -12.75 2.21 -1.68
N ILE A 4 -12.66 1.29 -2.65
CA ILE A 4 -11.37 0.88 -3.25
C ILE A 4 -10.71 2.08 -3.91
N LEU A 5 -11.44 2.83 -4.74
CA LEU A 5 -10.87 3.99 -5.44
C LEU A 5 -10.28 5.00 -4.46
N ILE A 6 -11.03 5.37 -3.41
CA ILE A 6 -10.56 6.33 -2.40
C ILE A 6 -9.32 5.79 -1.69
N ALA A 7 -9.37 4.55 -1.19
CA ALA A 7 -8.27 3.95 -0.43
C ALA A 7 -7.00 3.80 -1.28
N THR A 8 -7.13 3.35 -2.53
CA THR A 8 -6.01 3.22 -3.47
C THR A 8 -5.47 4.59 -3.86
N THR A 9 -6.30 5.61 -4.11
CA THR A 9 -5.82 6.97 -4.40
C THR A 9 -5.03 7.54 -3.23
N VAL A 10 -5.53 7.40 -1.99
CA VAL A 10 -4.80 7.85 -0.79
C VAL A 10 -3.46 7.13 -0.67
N GLY A 11 -3.46 5.80 -0.83
CA GLY A 11 -2.24 4.99 -0.79
C GLY A 11 -1.24 5.39 -1.89
N VAL A 12 -1.70 5.63 -3.12
CA VAL A 12 -0.85 6.05 -4.25
C VAL A 12 -0.23 7.41 -3.99
N VAL A 13 -1.02 8.38 -3.51
CA VAL A 13 -0.50 9.71 -3.19
C VAL A 13 0.59 9.62 -2.12
N LEU A 14 0.34 8.87 -1.04
CA LEU A 14 1.34 8.64 0.01
C LEU A 14 2.60 7.95 -0.51
N GLN A 15 2.45 6.92 -1.35
CA GLN A 15 3.58 6.22 -1.96
C GLN A 15 4.41 7.18 -2.83
N VAL A 16 3.77 7.94 -3.73
CA VAL A 16 4.48 8.88 -4.60
C VAL A 16 5.21 9.95 -3.78
N VAL A 17 4.57 10.49 -2.74
CA VAL A 17 5.22 11.44 -1.82
C VAL A 17 6.46 10.81 -1.17
N MET A 18 6.35 9.60 -0.63
CA MET A 18 7.49 8.88 -0.05
C MET A 18 8.62 8.70 -1.06
N VAL A 19 8.29 8.31 -2.29
CA VAL A 19 9.27 8.06 -3.35
C VAL A 19 10.00 9.35 -3.74
N VAL A 20 9.28 10.45 -3.92
CA VAL A 20 9.88 11.76 -4.23
C VAL A 20 10.81 12.21 -3.09
N ILE A 21 10.41 12.01 -1.83
CA ILE A 21 11.27 12.33 -0.69
C ILE A 21 12.52 11.44 -0.66
N GLY A 22 12.36 10.12 -0.82
CA GLY A 22 13.47 9.18 -0.79
C GLY A 22 14.44 9.30 -1.95
N HIS A 23 13.99 9.82 -3.10
CA HIS A 23 14.88 10.15 -4.21
C HIS A 23 15.90 11.23 -3.84
N ASN A 24 15.46 12.23 -3.06
CA ASN A 24 16.30 13.36 -2.67
C ASN A 24 17.05 13.13 -1.34
N VAL A 25 16.60 12.18 -0.52
CA VAL A 25 17.11 11.96 0.84
C VAL A 25 17.48 10.47 1.03
N PRO A 26 18.78 10.12 1.07
CA PRO A 26 19.23 8.72 1.21
C PRO A 26 18.68 7.99 2.43
N ALA A 27 18.48 8.71 3.54
CA ALA A 27 17.89 8.16 4.76
C ALA A 27 16.41 7.77 4.59
N ALA A 28 15.67 8.41 3.68
CA ALA A 28 14.29 8.02 3.36
C ALA A 28 14.25 6.87 2.35
N LYS A 29 15.27 6.72 1.50
CA LYS A 29 15.39 5.59 0.56
C LYS A 29 15.51 4.23 1.27
N SER A 30 16.19 4.17 2.41
CA SER A 30 16.26 2.96 3.24
C SER A 30 14.89 2.57 3.85
N MET A 31 13.94 3.52 3.87
CA MET A 31 12.58 3.31 4.36
C MET A 31 11.59 2.88 3.29
N PHE A 32 12.00 2.71 2.02
CA PHE A 32 11.08 2.30 0.96
C PHE A 32 10.36 0.97 1.23
N GLY A 33 11.07 -0.01 1.81
CA GLY A 33 10.45 -1.28 2.21
C GLY A 33 9.45 -1.11 3.36
N PRO A 34 9.91 -0.77 4.58
CA PRO A 34 9.04 -0.62 5.73
C PRO A 34 7.96 0.44 5.54
N GLY A 35 8.31 1.61 4.98
CA GLY A 35 7.41 2.72 4.70
C GLY A 35 6.38 2.38 3.62
N GLY A 36 6.77 1.71 2.55
CA GLY A 36 5.83 1.27 1.52
C GLY A 36 4.80 0.27 2.07
N MET A 37 5.23 -0.65 2.95
CA MET A 37 4.33 -1.61 3.59
C MET A 37 3.40 -0.95 4.61
N THR A 38 3.87 0.04 5.40
CA THR A 38 2.99 0.76 6.34
C THR A 38 1.95 1.60 5.62
N ILE A 39 2.30 2.27 4.51
CA ILE A 39 1.34 2.99 3.67
C ILE A 39 0.29 2.01 3.12
N SER A 40 0.72 0.83 2.70
CA SER A 40 -0.18 -0.21 2.18
C SER A 40 -1.12 -0.76 3.25
N LEU A 41 -0.64 -0.90 4.49
CA LEU A 41 -1.47 -1.21 5.65
C LEU A 41 -2.52 -0.12 5.89
N VAL A 42 -2.13 1.15 5.86
CA VAL A 42 -3.07 2.29 6.01
C VAL A 42 -4.11 2.27 4.90
N ALA A 43 -3.72 2.01 3.65
CA ALA A 43 -4.67 1.85 2.54
C ALA A 43 -5.67 0.72 2.80
N GLY A 44 -5.21 -0.42 3.35
CA GLY A 44 -6.07 -1.53 3.76
C GLY A 44 -7.07 -1.17 4.87
N VAL A 45 -6.60 -0.43 5.89
CA VAL A 45 -7.45 0.11 6.96
C VAL A 45 -8.51 1.05 6.39
N CYS A 46 -8.09 2.02 5.57
CA CYS A 46 -9.01 2.97 4.93
C CYS A 46 -10.07 2.26 4.09
N PHE A 47 -9.67 1.25 3.31
CA PHE A 47 -10.61 0.47 2.52
C PHE A 47 -11.66 -0.21 3.43
N ALA A 48 -11.23 -0.98 4.43
CA ALA A 48 -12.15 -1.77 5.25
C ALA A 48 -13.10 -0.88 6.07
N TRP A 49 -12.61 0.27 6.54
CA TRP A 49 -13.42 1.24 7.26
C TRP A 49 -14.47 1.91 6.36
N LEU A 50 -14.08 2.35 5.17
CA LEU A 50 -15.00 2.99 4.21
C LEU A 50 -15.98 2.00 3.57
N ALA A 51 -15.57 0.74 3.41
CA ALA A 51 -16.41 -0.30 2.83
C ALA A 51 -17.45 -0.85 3.83
N GLY A 52 -17.28 -0.59 5.14
CA GLY A 52 -18.06 -1.24 6.18
C GLY A 52 -17.96 -2.76 6.06
N ALA A 53 -16.74 -3.28 5.98
CA ALA A 53 -16.50 -4.67 5.59
C ALA A 53 -17.14 -5.65 6.59
N ASN A 54 -18.32 -6.15 6.25
CA ASN A 54 -19.10 -7.08 7.08
C ASN A 54 -18.53 -8.50 7.10
N THR A 55 -17.71 -8.86 6.10
CA THR A 55 -17.11 -10.19 5.96
C THR A 55 -15.58 -10.13 6.03
N TRP A 56 -14.98 -11.15 6.64
CA TRP A 56 -13.52 -11.31 6.69
C TRP A 56 -12.90 -11.38 5.30
N SER A 57 -13.52 -12.12 4.37
CA SER A 57 -13.04 -12.24 2.99
C SER A 57 -13.04 -10.90 2.26
N GLY A 58 -14.08 -10.08 2.44
CA GLY A 58 -14.16 -8.74 1.84
C GLY A 58 -13.10 -7.79 2.39
N ALA A 59 -12.87 -7.81 3.71
CA ALA A 59 -11.85 -6.99 4.36
C ALA A 59 -10.43 -7.36 3.90
N LEU A 60 -10.11 -8.66 3.90
CA LEU A 60 -8.80 -9.16 3.50
C LEU A 60 -8.50 -8.91 2.03
N LEU A 61 -9.41 -9.31 1.12
CA LEU A 61 -9.19 -9.18 -0.31
C LEU A 61 -9.15 -7.72 -0.75
N GLY A 62 -10.10 -6.89 -0.27
CA GLY A 62 -10.12 -5.49 -0.65
C GLY A 62 -8.93 -4.71 -0.06
N GLY A 63 -8.50 -5.05 1.16
CA GLY A 63 -7.26 -4.52 1.73
C GLY A 63 -6.02 -4.94 0.94
N ALA A 64 -5.94 -6.21 0.54
CA ALA A 64 -4.84 -6.72 -0.27
C ALA A 64 -4.74 -6.03 -1.63
N VAL A 65 -5.88 -5.84 -2.31
CA VAL A 65 -5.93 -5.14 -3.59
C VAL A 65 -5.56 -3.68 -3.42
N ALA A 66 -6.12 -2.99 -2.41
CA ALA A 66 -5.82 -1.58 -2.18
C ALA A 66 -4.32 -1.36 -1.90
N GLY A 67 -3.73 -2.14 -0.98
CA GLY A 67 -2.31 -2.07 -0.63
C GLY A 67 -1.38 -2.52 -1.76
N GLY A 68 -1.72 -3.61 -2.45
CA GLY A 68 -0.93 -4.13 -3.57
C GLY A 68 -0.90 -3.18 -4.76
N VAL A 69 -2.05 -2.62 -5.15
CA VAL A 69 -2.14 -1.69 -6.30
C VAL A 69 -1.41 -0.38 -6.01
N CYS A 70 -1.55 0.19 -4.80
CA CYS A 70 -0.84 1.42 -4.51
C CYS A 70 0.69 1.22 -4.45
N ALA A 71 1.15 0.10 -3.90
CA ALA A 71 2.58 -0.22 -3.87
C ALA A 71 3.14 -0.53 -5.26
N LEU A 72 2.39 -1.22 -6.12
CA LEU A 72 2.77 -1.45 -7.52
C LEU A 72 3.09 -0.13 -8.24
N ILE A 73 2.22 0.86 -8.07
CA ILE A 73 2.39 2.19 -8.67
C ILE A 73 3.60 2.89 -8.04
N GLY A 74 3.69 2.92 -6.71
CA GLY A 74 4.80 3.54 -5.99
C GLY A 74 6.17 2.97 -6.37
N ILE A 75 6.33 1.65 -6.28
CA ILE A 75 7.58 0.95 -6.61
C ILE A 75 7.89 1.09 -8.11
N GLY A 76 6.88 1.08 -8.97
CA GLY A 76 7.03 1.37 -10.40
C GLY A 76 7.63 2.75 -10.65
N VAL A 77 7.15 3.78 -9.97
CA VAL A 77 7.71 5.15 -10.04
C VAL A 77 9.16 5.16 -9.54
N SER A 78 9.47 4.51 -8.41
CA SER A 78 10.84 4.40 -7.91
C SER A 78 11.78 3.67 -8.87
N TYR A 79 11.29 2.63 -9.55
CA TYR A 79 12.05 1.90 -10.56
C TYR A 79 12.38 2.80 -11.75
N LEU A 80 11.40 3.57 -12.26
CA LEU A 80 11.62 4.53 -13.35
C LEU A 80 12.60 5.65 -12.97
N LEU A 81 12.64 6.04 -11.70
CA LEU A 81 13.61 6.99 -11.15
C LEU A 81 15.00 6.38 -10.90
N GLY A 82 15.17 5.07 -11.12
CA GLY A 82 16.44 4.36 -10.88
C GLY A 82 16.73 4.08 -9.41
N ASP A 83 15.75 4.20 -8.52
CA ASP A 83 15.96 4.09 -7.08
C ASP A 83 16.01 2.65 -6.55
N VAL A 84 15.36 1.73 -7.23
CA VAL A 84 15.22 0.33 -6.80
C VAL A 84 15.23 -0.64 -7.98
N PRO A 85 15.76 -1.86 -7.82
CA PRO A 85 15.77 -2.88 -8.88
C PRO A 85 14.36 -3.42 -9.18
N ALA A 86 14.16 -3.89 -10.42
CA ALA A 86 12.89 -4.44 -10.89
C ALA A 86 12.38 -5.65 -10.05
N THR A 87 13.30 -6.37 -9.40
CA THR A 87 12.97 -7.49 -8.50
C THR A 87 12.10 -7.07 -7.32
N LEU A 88 12.22 -5.82 -6.86
CA LEU A 88 11.39 -5.27 -5.77
C LEU A 88 9.98 -4.92 -6.21
N ILE A 89 9.68 -4.80 -7.51
CA ILE A 89 8.31 -4.57 -7.98
C ILE A 89 7.45 -5.76 -7.59
N ALA A 90 7.87 -6.98 -7.94
CA ALA A 90 7.10 -8.18 -7.61
C ALA A 90 7.08 -8.43 -6.09
N LEU A 91 8.25 -8.47 -5.45
CA LEU A 91 8.36 -8.84 -4.04
C LEU A 91 7.76 -7.78 -3.10
N GLY A 92 8.01 -6.50 -3.37
CA GLY A 92 7.48 -5.39 -2.60
C GLY A 92 5.97 -5.23 -2.75
N SER A 93 5.42 -5.49 -3.94
CA SER A 93 3.97 -5.44 -4.16
C SER A 93 3.24 -6.60 -3.49
N LEU A 94 3.83 -7.80 -3.49
CA LEU A 94 3.30 -8.94 -2.75
C LEU A 94 3.33 -8.70 -1.23
N GLY A 95 4.45 -8.19 -0.70
CA GLY A 95 4.55 -7.82 0.71
C GLY A 95 3.55 -6.72 1.09
N SER A 96 3.34 -5.75 0.21
CA SER A 96 2.37 -4.66 0.40
C SER A 96 0.93 -5.12 0.29
N ALA A 97 0.64 -6.12 -0.55
CA ALA A 97 -0.67 -6.78 -0.58
C ALA A 97 -0.94 -7.51 0.74
N ALA A 98 0.05 -8.20 1.30
CA ALA A 98 -0.07 -8.82 2.62
C ALA A 98 -0.28 -7.76 3.72
N ALA A 99 0.46 -6.66 3.69
CA ALA A 99 0.31 -5.55 4.63
C ALA A 99 -1.08 -4.88 4.53
N GLY A 100 -1.58 -4.69 3.30
CA GLY A 100 -2.93 -4.18 3.06
C GLY A 100 -4.02 -5.15 3.53
N ALA A 101 -3.84 -6.45 3.33
CA ALA A 101 -4.73 -7.46 3.90
C ALA A 101 -4.74 -7.39 5.43
N ALA A 102 -3.58 -7.23 6.06
CA ALA A 102 -3.46 -7.06 7.51
C ALA A 102 -4.18 -5.78 7.98
N GLY A 103 -4.06 -4.68 7.25
CA GLY A 103 -4.82 -3.46 7.52
C GLY A 103 -6.34 -3.67 7.48
N GLY A 104 -6.82 -4.42 6.49
CA GLY A 104 -8.23 -4.81 6.40
C GLY A 104 -8.67 -5.71 7.55
N ALA A 105 -7.83 -6.67 7.94
CA ALA A 105 -8.07 -7.57 9.07
C ALA A 105 -8.19 -6.82 10.40
N VAL A 106 -7.33 -5.81 10.64
CA VAL A 106 -7.37 -4.97 11.85
C VAL A 106 -8.75 -4.34 12.00
N VAL A 107 -9.27 -3.67 10.96
CA VAL A 107 -10.58 -3.03 11.04
C VAL A 107 -11.69 -4.04 11.31
N LYS A 108 -11.66 -5.21 10.64
CA LYS A 108 -12.68 -6.25 10.85
C LYS A 108 -12.65 -6.83 12.27
N PHE A 109 -11.48 -6.87 12.90
CA PHE A 109 -11.33 -7.37 14.27
C PHE A 109 -11.94 -6.41 15.30
N PHE A 110 -11.91 -5.10 15.04
CA PHE A 110 -12.44 -4.06 15.94
C PHE A 110 -13.85 -3.57 15.59
N SER A 111 -14.47 -4.10 14.52
CA SER A 111 -15.81 -3.73 14.04
C SER A 111 -16.77 -4.90 13.99
#